data_AF-A0AAX1KJZ4-F1
#
_entry.id   AF-A0AAX1KJZ4-F1
#
_cell.length_a   1.000
_cell.length_b   1.000
_cell.length_c   1.000
_cell.angle_alpha   90.00
_cell.angle_beta   90.00
_cell.angle_gamma   90.00
#
_symmetry.space_group_name_H-M   'P 1'
#
loop_
_entity.id
_entity.type
_entity.pdbx_description
1 polymer ?
#
loop_
_entity_poly.entity_id
_entity_poly.type
_entity_poly.pdbx_seq_one_letter_code
_entity_poly.pdbx_strand_id
1 'polypeptide(L)'
;MIDEKRSETLLLERTLQRLFGETSYHVERSPCRGKFRGHNDYSIVFGSGRKLFIGQDKQNYLSGLRKQVGLIQHFRDHQAENTEKIKAALAAHDTPFCDAAVDISPYPGLNELIVYGVVVLTHQSGIKLMYRETNMHYFLVGGDRGWYSLDECMAHLPKDACGERAYCKELPLKSPPPELGKRPQRRKGGPVR
;
A
#
# COMPACT_ATOMS: atom_id res chain seq x y z
N MET A 1 -31.95 -10.29 -6.52
CA MET A 1 -30.88 -10.92 -5.71
C MET A 1 -29.60 -11.29 -6.47
N ILE A 2 -29.62 -12.13 -7.51
CA ILE A 2 -28.36 -12.51 -8.23
C ILE A 2 -27.76 -11.30 -8.98
N ASP A 3 -28.58 -10.54 -9.68
CA ASP A 3 -28.13 -9.36 -10.43
C ASP A 3 -27.68 -8.20 -9.53
N GLU A 4 -28.29 -8.06 -8.34
CA GLU A 4 -27.87 -7.08 -7.32
C GLU A 4 -26.49 -7.42 -6.76
N LYS A 5 -26.25 -8.70 -6.39
CA LYS A 5 -24.93 -9.14 -5.90
C LYS A 5 -23.86 -8.98 -6.97
N ARG A 6 -24.19 -9.25 -8.24
CA ARG A 6 -23.27 -9.08 -9.37
C ARG A 6 -22.96 -7.60 -9.60
N SER A 7 -23.98 -6.74 -9.56
CA SER A 7 -23.83 -5.29 -9.70
C SER A 7 -22.97 -4.71 -8.58
N GLU A 8 -23.21 -5.13 -7.33
CA GLU A 8 -22.42 -4.72 -6.18
C GLU A 8 -20.96 -5.19 -6.28
N THR A 9 -20.73 -6.44 -6.69
CA THR A 9 -19.39 -6.99 -6.89
C THR A 9 -18.58 -6.10 -7.85
N LEU A 10 -19.14 -5.79 -9.02
CA LEU A 10 -18.49 -4.93 -10.02
C LEU A 10 -18.26 -3.50 -9.50
N LEU A 11 -19.21 -2.97 -8.72
CA LEU A 11 -19.06 -1.66 -8.10
C LEU A 11 -17.87 -1.64 -7.13
N LEU A 12 -17.78 -2.63 -6.23
CA LEU A 12 -16.70 -2.69 -5.25
C LEU A 12 -15.32 -2.94 -5.88
N GLU A 13 -15.24 -3.78 -6.92
CA GLU A 13 -14.00 -3.97 -7.68
C GLU A 13 -13.51 -2.66 -8.32
N ARG A 14 -14.42 -1.89 -8.96
CA ARG A 14 -14.11 -0.57 -9.54
C ARG A 14 -13.76 0.47 -8.47
N THR A 15 -14.38 0.39 -7.31
CA THR A 15 -14.04 1.25 -6.17
C THR A 15 -12.62 0.98 -5.70
N LEU A 16 -12.22 -0.28 -5.54
CA LEU A 16 -10.83 -0.64 -5.21
C LEU A 16 -9.87 -0.14 -6.28
N GLN A 17 -10.18 -0.36 -7.56
CA GLN A 17 -9.38 0.16 -8.67
C GLN A 17 -9.13 1.67 -8.52
N ARG A 18 -10.18 2.47 -8.28
CA ARG A 18 -10.05 3.93 -8.10
C ARG A 18 -9.24 4.29 -6.86
N LEU A 19 -9.51 3.65 -5.72
CA LEU A 19 -8.84 3.95 -4.44
C LEU A 19 -7.34 3.60 -4.45
N PHE A 20 -6.91 2.67 -5.31
CA PHE A 20 -5.51 2.34 -5.56
C PHE A 20 -4.88 3.14 -6.72
N GLY A 21 -5.63 4.00 -7.40
CA GLY A 21 -5.15 4.81 -8.53
C GLY A 21 -4.87 4.00 -9.80
N GLU A 22 -5.58 2.89 -10.01
CA GLU A 22 -5.36 1.96 -11.12
C GLU A 22 -6.29 2.25 -12.30
N THR A 23 -5.84 1.94 -13.51
CA THR A 23 -6.61 2.22 -14.75
C THR A 23 -7.33 0.99 -15.29
N SER A 24 -6.92 -0.20 -14.90
CA SER A 24 -7.56 -1.47 -15.27
C SER A 24 -7.39 -2.52 -14.18
N TYR A 25 -8.23 -3.56 -14.23
CA TYR A 25 -8.10 -4.72 -13.37
C TYR A 25 -8.69 -5.98 -14.02
N HIS A 26 -8.34 -7.15 -13.50
CA HIS A 26 -9.05 -8.40 -13.71
C HIS A 26 -9.06 -9.23 -12.42
N VAL A 27 -9.98 -10.19 -12.34
CA VAL A 27 -10.07 -11.11 -11.19
C VAL A 27 -9.33 -12.39 -11.53
N GLU A 28 -8.35 -12.74 -10.70
CA GLU A 28 -7.60 -13.98 -10.80
C GLU A 28 -8.14 -14.99 -9.77
N ARG A 29 -8.26 -16.24 -10.21
CA ARG A 29 -8.57 -17.40 -9.37
C ARG A 29 -7.38 -18.36 -9.39
N SER A 30 -6.76 -18.58 -8.24
CA SER A 30 -5.62 -19.49 -8.10
C SER A 30 -5.98 -20.67 -7.20
N PRO A 31 -5.72 -21.93 -7.59
CA PRO A 31 -5.98 -23.07 -6.72
C PRO A 31 -5.01 -23.05 -5.52
N CYS A 32 -5.55 -23.20 -4.33
CA CYS A 32 -4.75 -23.27 -3.11
C CYS A 32 -3.93 -24.57 -3.06
N ARG A 33 -2.76 -24.52 -2.40
CA ARG A 33 -1.86 -25.66 -2.19
C ARG A 33 -1.77 -26.03 -0.70
N GLY A 34 -1.15 -27.18 -0.39
CA GLY A 34 -0.90 -27.61 0.98
C GLY A 34 -2.19 -27.83 1.78
N LYS A 35 -2.26 -27.27 2.99
CA LYS A 35 -3.39 -27.46 3.93
C LYS A 35 -4.75 -26.98 3.41
N PHE A 36 -4.75 -26.13 2.37
CA PHE A 36 -5.96 -25.58 1.75
C PHE A 36 -6.24 -26.18 0.36
N ARG A 37 -5.64 -27.32 0.01
CA ARG A 37 -5.89 -27.96 -1.28
C ARG A 37 -7.40 -28.21 -1.47
N GLY A 38 -7.92 -27.84 -2.64
CA GLY A 38 -9.34 -27.93 -2.98
C GLY A 38 -10.09 -26.59 -2.91
N HIS A 39 -9.50 -25.60 -2.23
CA HIS A 39 -9.99 -24.23 -2.21
C HIS A 39 -9.38 -23.39 -3.33
N ASN A 40 -9.94 -22.21 -3.58
CA ASN A 40 -9.37 -21.25 -4.53
C ASN A 40 -9.20 -19.87 -3.89
N ASP A 41 -8.04 -19.27 -4.07
CA ASP A 41 -7.81 -17.88 -3.73
C ASP A 41 -8.35 -16.98 -4.84
N TYR A 42 -9.06 -15.92 -4.46
CA TYR A 42 -9.55 -14.89 -5.35
C TYR A 42 -8.81 -13.58 -5.09
N SER A 43 -8.28 -12.99 -6.15
CA SER A 43 -7.50 -11.76 -6.09
C SER A 43 -7.90 -10.81 -7.21
N ILE A 44 -7.77 -9.51 -6.99
CA ILE A 44 -7.81 -8.50 -8.05
C ILE A 44 -6.37 -8.24 -8.48
N VAL A 45 -6.10 -8.37 -9.78
CA VAL A 45 -4.82 -8.00 -10.38
C VAL A 45 -5.04 -6.74 -11.20
N PHE A 46 -4.31 -5.68 -10.85
CA PHE A 46 -4.43 -4.38 -11.51
C PHE A 46 -3.51 -4.25 -12.71
N GLY A 47 -3.75 -3.24 -13.55
CA GLY A 47 -2.96 -2.96 -14.76
C GLY A 47 -1.47 -2.78 -14.49
N SER A 48 -1.10 -2.28 -13.30
CA SER A 48 0.31 -2.17 -12.90
C SER A 48 0.99 -3.51 -12.57
N GLY A 49 0.26 -4.63 -12.59
CA GLY A 49 0.72 -5.94 -12.11
C GLY A 49 0.61 -6.12 -10.59
N ARG A 50 0.14 -5.09 -9.87
CA ARG A 50 -0.13 -5.19 -8.42
C ARG A 50 -1.32 -6.11 -8.17
N LYS A 51 -1.27 -6.93 -7.12
CA LYS A 51 -2.26 -7.97 -6.82
C LYS A 51 -2.82 -7.83 -5.41
N LEU A 52 -4.13 -7.64 -5.27
CA LEU A 52 -4.82 -7.58 -3.99
C LEU A 52 -5.57 -8.89 -3.73
N PHE A 53 -5.20 -9.60 -2.67
CA PHE A 53 -5.96 -10.76 -2.21
C PHE A 53 -7.30 -10.33 -1.59
N ILE A 54 -8.39 -10.95 -2.03
CA ILE A 54 -9.75 -10.62 -1.57
C ILE A 54 -10.27 -11.67 -0.59
N GLY A 55 -10.07 -12.95 -0.88
CA GLY A 55 -10.55 -14.01 -0.03
C GLY A 55 -10.39 -15.40 -0.63
N GLN A 56 -10.53 -16.41 0.22
CA GLN A 56 -10.58 -17.81 -0.17
C GLN A 56 -12.02 -18.20 -0.48
N ASP A 57 -12.22 -18.88 -1.60
CA ASP A 57 -13.48 -19.33 -2.17
C ASP A 57 -14.45 -18.24 -2.61
N LYS A 58 -15.31 -18.61 -3.58
CA LYS A 58 -16.22 -17.67 -4.25
C LYS A 58 -17.23 -17.06 -3.28
N GLN A 59 -17.67 -17.83 -2.30
CA GLN A 59 -18.66 -17.43 -1.31
C GLN A 59 -18.17 -16.24 -0.46
N ASN A 60 -16.86 -16.16 -0.21
CA ASN A 60 -16.26 -15.11 0.62
C ASN A 60 -15.80 -13.89 -0.20
N TYR A 61 -15.86 -13.95 -1.53
CA TYR A 61 -15.34 -12.90 -2.40
C TYR A 61 -16.03 -11.55 -2.14
N LEU A 62 -17.36 -11.52 -2.12
CA LEU A 62 -18.12 -10.28 -1.92
C LEU A 62 -17.87 -9.66 -0.52
N SER A 63 -17.85 -10.47 0.54
CA SER A 63 -17.50 -9.98 1.88
C SER A 63 -16.06 -9.49 1.95
N GLY A 64 -15.14 -10.16 1.25
CA GLY A 64 -13.75 -9.74 1.12
C GLY A 64 -13.62 -8.39 0.44
N LEU A 65 -14.36 -8.16 -0.66
CA LEU A 65 -14.40 -6.88 -1.36
C LEU A 65 -14.88 -5.76 -0.45
N ARG A 66 -16.01 -5.96 0.25
CA ARG A 66 -16.55 -4.98 1.20
C ARG A 66 -15.54 -4.64 2.29
N LYS A 67 -14.87 -5.65 2.85
CA LYS A 67 -13.83 -5.46 3.87
C LYS A 67 -12.66 -4.63 3.31
N GLN A 68 -12.12 -4.99 2.15
CA GLN A 68 -11.00 -4.26 1.55
C GLN A 68 -11.37 -2.81 1.22
N VAL A 69 -12.56 -2.57 0.64
CA VAL A 69 -13.07 -1.22 0.38
C VAL A 69 -13.20 -0.42 1.67
N GLY A 70 -13.80 -1.00 2.71
CA GLY A 70 -13.95 -0.33 4.01
C GLY A 70 -12.62 0.08 4.62
N LEU A 71 -11.62 -0.80 4.60
CA LEU A 71 -10.28 -0.52 5.13
C LEU A 71 -9.58 0.61 4.37
N ILE A 72 -9.54 0.54 3.04
CA ILE A 72 -8.85 1.57 2.26
C ILE A 72 -9.59 2.90 2.24
N GLN A 73 -10.93 2.89 2.19
CA GLN A 73 -11.72 4.12 2.28
C GLN A 73 -11.46 4.81 3.62
N HIS A 74 -11.57 4.08 4.73
CA HIS A 74 -11.27 4.60 6.05
C HIS A 74 -9.86 5.21 6.12
N PHE A 75 -8.85 4.48 5.65
CA PHE A 75 -7.48 4.97 5.62
C PHE A 75 -7.37 6.29 4.84
N ARG A 76 -7.97 6.37 3.65
CA ARG A 76 -7.91 7.58 2.79
C ARG A 76 -8.63 8.77 3.43
N ASP A 77 -9.80 8.54 4.04
CA ASP A 77 -10.59 9.59 4.69
C ASP A 77 -9.84 10.21 5.87
N HIS A 78 -9.03 9.43 6.60
CA HIS A 78 -8.27 9.88 7.78
C HIS A 78 -6.78 10.09 7.51
N GLN A 79 -6.34 9.98 6.25
CA GLN A 79 -4.91 10.01 5.90
C GLN A 79 -4.25 11.34 6.31
N ALA A 80 -4.93 12.46 6.05
CA ALA A 80 -4.44 13.79 6.42
C ALA A 80 -4.42 13.98 7.94
N GLU A 81 -5.50 13.62 8.62
CA GLU A 81 -5.59 13.73 10.08
C GLU A 81 -4.51 12.90 10.79
N ASN A 82 -4.32 11.65 10.39
CA ASN A 82 -3.30 10.78 10.97
C ASN A 82 -1.89 11.26 10.66
N THR A 83 -1.67 11.83 9.48
CA THR A 83 -0.41 12.49 9.13
C THR A 83 -0.10 13.64 10.09
N GLU A 84 -1.05 14.54 10.31
CA GLU A 84 -0.86 15.68 11.21
C GLU A 84 -0.68 15.27 12.67
N LYS A 85 -1.44 14.26 13.14
CA LYS A 85 -1.27 13.68 14.49
C LYS A 85 0.15 13.15 14.70
N ILE A 86 0.68 12.39 13.73
CA ILE A 86 2.03 11.83 13.80
C ILE A 86 3.09 12.94 13.73
N LYS A 87 2.91 13.94 12.87
CA LYS A 87 3.80 15.10 12.82
C LYS A 87 3.86 15.84 14.15
N ALA A 88 2.69 16.12 14.75
CA ALA A 88 2.60 16.79 16.04
C ALA A 88 3.29 15.98 17.14
N ALA A 89 3.06 14.66 17.18
CA ALA A 89 3.72 13.78 18.13
C ALA A 89 5.24 13.73 17.92
N LEU A 90 5.73 13.66 16.69
CA LEU A 90 7.17 13.72 16.39
C LEU A 90 7.79 15.05 16.82
N ALA A 91 7.10 16.18 16.60
CA ALA A 91 7.58 17.50 17.00
C ALA A 91 7.63 17.69 18.54
N ALA A 92 6.82 16.93 19.29
CA ALA A 92 6.88 16.91 20.74
C ALA A 92 8.06 16.09 21.30
N HIS A 93 8.77 15.35 20.45
CA HIS A 93 9.93 14.55 20.81
C HIS A 93 11.22 15.12 20.18
N ASP A 94 12.35 14.97 20.87
CA ASP A 94 13.65 15.33 20.33
C ASP A 94 14.11 14.25 19.32
N THR A 95 13.60 14.34 18.09
CA THR A 95 13.88 13.40 17.01
C THR A 95 14.53 14.11 15.82
N PRO A 96 15.35 13.41 15.02
CA PRO A 96 15.99 14.01 13.86
C PRO A 96 15.07 14.04 12.62
N PHE A 97 13.77 13.78 12.78
CA PHE A 97 12.79 13.79 11.70
C PHE A 97 12.09 15.14 11.62
N CYS A 98 12.13 15.77 10.44
CA CYS A 98 11.54 17.08 10.21
C CYS A 98 10.14 17.02 9.57
N ASP A 99 9.74 15.86 9.03
CA ASP A 99 8.42 15.68 8.43
C ASP A 99 8.00 14.19 8.49
N ALA A 100 6.70 13.95 8.37
CA ALA A 100 6.13 12.62 8.29
C ALA A 100 4.89 12.57 7.39
N ALA A 101 4.62 11.42 6.81
CA ALA A 101 3.38 11.16 6.09
C ALA A 101 2.93 9.72 6.32
N VAL A 102 1.63 9.46 6.31
CA VAL A 102 1.12 8.08 6.30
C VAL A 102 0.75 7.67 4.89
N ASP A 103 1.07 6.44 4.50
CA ASP A 103 0.69 5.90 3.19
C ASP A 103 0.40 4.39 3.27
N ILE A 104 -0.14 3.82 2.20
CA ILE A 104 -0.26 2.38 2.02
C ILE A 104 0.90 1.91 1.16
N SER A 105 1.66 0.92 1.65
CA SER A 105 2.81 0.40 0.92
C SER A 105 2.85 -1.13 0.90
N PRO A 106 3.03 -1.77 -0.28
CA PRO A 106 3.25 -3.21 -0.36
C PRO A 106 4.59 -3.59 0.30
N TYR A 107 4.76 -4.86 0.67
CA TYR A 107 6.07 -5.33 1.13
C TYR A 107 7.11 -5.21 0.00
N PRO A 108 8.35 -4.79 0.30
CA PRO A 108 9.40 -4.68 -0.71
C PRO A 108 9.59 -6.01 -1.47
N GLY A 109 9.65 -5.93 -2.81
CA GLY A 109 9.84 -7.10 -3.68
C GLY A 109 8.59 -7.94 -3.91
N LEU A 110 7.45 -7.59 -3.30
CA LEU A 110 6.17 -8.25 -3.55
C LEU A 110 5.27 -7.34 -4.38
N ASN A 111 4.60 -7.92 -5.38
CA ASN A 111 3.54 -7.25 -6.13
C ASN A 111 2.20 -7.27 -5.37
N GLU A 112 2.16 -7.92 -4.22
CA GLU A 112 0.97 -8.04 -3.39
C GLU A 112 0.64 -6.69 -2.76
N LEU A 113 -0.47 -6.10 -3.19
CA LEU A 113 -1.12 -5.02 -2.48
C LEU A 113 -1.75 -5.58 -1.23
N ILE A 114 -1.24 -5.12 -0.10
CA ILE A 114 -1.88 -5.24 1.20
C ILE A 114 -2.23 -3.81 1.59
N VAL A 115 -3.43 -3.58 2.13
CA VAL A 115 -3.77 -2.32 2.79
C VAL A 115 -2.96 -2.26 4.08
N TYR A 116 -1.64 -2.11 3.98
CA TYR A 116 -0.74 -2.02 5.12
C TYR A 116 -0.32 -0.56 5.26
N GLY A 117 -0.90 0.10 6.24
CA GLY A 117 -0.57 1.48 6.61
C GLY A 117 0.86 1.55 7.13
N VAL A 118 1.64 2.48 6.61
CA VAL A 118 3.01 2.76 7.02
C VAL A 118 3.18 4.24 7.32
N VAL A 119 4.22 4.56 8.07
CA VAL A 119 4.66 5.96 8.27
C VAL A 119 5.94 6.18 7.47
N VAL A 120 5.95 7.21 6.64
CA VAL A 120 7.13 7.68 5.92
C VAL A 120 7.68 8.88 6.67
N LEU A 121 8.84 8.69 7.29
CA LEU A 121 9.56 9.71 8.04
C LEU A 121 10.58 10.39 7.12
N THR A 122 10.68 11.71 7.18
CA THR A 122 11.73 12.48 6.50
C THR A 122 12.72 13.00 7.53
N HIS A 123 13.96 12.55 7.42
CA HIS A 123 15.07 12.99 8.26
C HIS A 123 15.56 14.38 7.83
N GLN A 124 16.14 15.16 8.74
CA GLN A 124 16.71 16.49 8.45
C GLN A 124 17.76 16.49 7.32
N SER A 125 18.45 15.36 7.10
CA SER A 125 19.39 15.17 6.00
C SER A 125 18.72 14.91 4.62
N GLY A 126 17.39 14.84 4.58
CA GLY A 126 16.61 14.52 3.37
C GLY A 126 16.37 13.02 3.13
N ILE A 127 16.93 12.15 3.97
CA ILE A 127 16.69 10.69 3.90
C ILE A 127 15.23 10.40 4.27
N LYS A 128 14.60 9.47 3.55
CA LYS A 128 13.26 8.98 3.88
C LYS A 128 13.31 7.56 4.44
N LEU A 129 12.65 7.34 5.57
CA LEU A 129 12.49 6.03 6.19
C LEU A 129 11.02 5.61 6.13
N MET A 130 10.77 4.37 5.71
CA MET A 130 9.48 3.72 5.89
C MET A 130 9.51 2.97 7.22
N TYR A 131 8.69 3.40 8.17
CA TYR A 131 8.38 2.68 9.39
C TYR A 131 7.15 1.78 9.15
N ARG A 132 7.36 0.48 9.30
CA ARG A 132 6.36 -0.56 9.05
C ARG A 132 6.22 -1.45 10.28
N GLU A 133 5.29 -1.11 11.15
CA GLU A 133 4.99 -1.85 12.37
C GLU A 133 3.49 -2.21 12.42
N THR A 134 3.16 -3.33 13.05
CA THR A 134 1.83 -3.95 13.00
C THR A 134 0.79 -3.17 13.81
N ASN A 135 1.15 -2.68 14.99
CA ASN A 135 0.26 -1.87 15.82
C ASN A 135 -0.04 -0.53 15.12
N MET A 136 0.99 0.11 14.56
CA MET A 136 0.83 1.32 13.76
C MET A 136 -0.06 1.07 12.53
N HIS A 137 0.11 -0.06 11.84
CA HIS A 137 -0.78 -0.43 10.75
C HIS A 137 -2.24 -0.52 11.21
N TYR A 138 -2.52 -1.24 12.31
CA TYR A 138 -3.88 -1.39 12.83
C TYR A 138 -4.49 -0.07 13.28
N PHE A 139 -3.71 0.83 13.87
CA PHE A 139 -4.14 2.19 14.18
C PHE A 139 -4.56 2.94 12.90
N LEU A 140 -3.74 2.91 11.86
CA LEU A 140 -3.97 3.66 10.62
C LEU A 140 -5.17 3.16 9.79
N VAL A 141 -5.43 1.86 9.78
CA VAL A 141 -6.49 1.27 8.93
C VAL A 141 -7.75 0.86 9.69
N GLY A 142 -7.65 0.69 11.01
CA GLY A 142 -8.69 0.08 11.85
C GLY A 142 -9.76 1.04 12.37
N GLY A 143 -9.48 2.35 12.38
CA GLY A 143 -10.40 3.37 12.90
C GLY A 143 -10.73 3.19 14.38
N ASP A 144 -11.97 3.49 14.77
CA ASP A 144 -12.47 3.35 16.15
C ASP A 144 -12.50 1.91 16.68
N ARG A 145 -12.23 0.92 15.82
CA ARG A 145 -12.08 -0.50 16.21
C ARG A 145 -10.61 -0.91 16.38
N GLY A 146 -9.69 0.05 16.26
CA GLY A 146 -8.26 -0.18 16.45
C GLY A 146 -7.98 -0.69 17.86
N TRP A 147 -7.12 -1.71 17.96
CA TRP A 147 -6.66 -2.24 19.24
C TRP A 147 -5.59 -1.36 19.90
N TYR A 148 -5.09 -0.36 19.18
CA TYR A 148 -3.95 0.45 19.58
C TYR A 148 -4.29 1.94 19.49
N SER A 149 -3.90 2.66 20.52
CA SER A 149 -3.97 4.12 20.59
C SER A 149 -2.77 4.77 19.90
N LEU A 150 -2.92 6.06 19.54
CA LEU A 150 -1.81 6.84 19.01
C LEU A 150 -0.62 6.87 19.98
N ASP A 151 -0.87 7.04 21.28
CA ASP A 151 0.17 7.14 22.30
C ASP A 151 0.98 5.84 22.41
N GLU A 152 0.33 4.68 22.36
CA GLU A 152 1.02 3.38 22.33
C GLU A 152 1.89 3.26 21.07
N CYS A 153 1.36 3.62 19.90
CA CYS A 153 2.12 3.58 18.65
C CYS A 153 3.31 4.56 18.66
N MET A 154 3.12 5.77 19.19
CA MET A 154 4.16 6.80 19.28
C MET A 154 5.17 6.55 20.39
N ALA A 155 4.89 5.70 21.39
CA ALA A 155 5.91 5.28 22.36
C ALA A 155 7.00 4.39 21.73
N HIS A 156 6.66 3.67 20.66
CA HIS A 156 7.56 2.75 19.97
C HIS A 156 8.24 3.38 18.75
N LEU A 157 7.53 4.19 17.97
CA LEU A 157 8.04 4.71 16.70
C LEU A 157 9.34 5.51 16.83
N PRO A 158 9.49 6.53 17.71
CA PRO A 158 10.72 7.30 17.85
C PRO A 158 11.88 6.44 18.35
N LYS A 159 11.63 5.50 19.27
CA LYS A 159 12.65 4.57 19.80
C LYS A 159 13.21 3.68 18.70
N ASP A 160 12.34 3.12 17.86
CA ASP A 160 12.76 2.28 16.74
C ASP A 160 13.47 3.12 15.66
N ALA A 161 12.86 4.23 15.26
CA ALA A 161 13.35 5.05 14.14
C ALA A 161 14.70 5.72 14.42
N CYS A 162 14.99 6.04 15.69
CA CYS A 162 16.26 6.64 16.12
C CYS A 162 17.28 5.62 16.65
N GLY A 163 16.88 4.36 16.87
CA GLY A 163 17.67 3.37 17.59
C GLY A 163 17.79 2.06 16.82
N GLU A 164 17.02 1.05 17.23
CA GLU A 164 17.13 -0.35 16.77
C GLU A 164 16.80 -0.53 15.28
N ARG A 165 15.96 0.36 14.73
CA ARG A 165 15.50 0.37 13.32
C ARG A 165 14.97 -0.99 12.86
N ALA A 166 14.39 -1.78 13.78
CA ALA A 166 13.85 -3.10 13.50
C ALA A 166 12.68 -3.04 12.51
N TYR A 167 11.92 -1.94 12.52
CA TYR A 167 10.76 -1.71 11.65
C TYR A 167 10.99 -0.59 10.62
N CYS A 168 12.17 0.02 10.58
CA CYS A 168 12.53 1.06 9.64
C CYS A 168 13.31 0.52 8.44
N LYS A 169 12.91 0.91 7.23
CA LYS A 169 13.68 0.71 6.01
C LYS A 169 13.91 2.02 5.28
N GLU A 170 15.14 2.24 4.81
CA GLU A 170 15.42 3.39 3.95
C GLU A 170 14.69 3.26 2.62
N LEU A 171 13.98 4.31 2.25
CA LEU A 171 13.36 4.43 0.94
C LEU A 171 14.42 4.96 -0.03
N PRO A 172 14.63 4.30 -1.18
CA PRO A 172 15.48 4.85 -2.22
C PRO A 172 14.96 6.25 -2.58
N LEU A 173 15.84 7.25 -2.55
CA LEU A 173 15.60 8.52 -3.23
C LEU A 173 15.23 8.16 -4.67
N LYS A 174 14.05 8.60 -5.13
CA LYS A 174 13.60 8.32 -6.51
C LYS A 174 14.77 8.57 -7.45
N SER A 175 15.22 7.53 -8.15
CA SER A 175 16.15 7.69 -9.26
C SER A 175 15.52 8.71 -10.22
N PRO A 176 16.30 9.63 -10.81
CA PRO A 176 15.77 10.46 -11.88
C PRO A 176 15.14 9.54 -12.94
N PRO A 177 14.05 9.97 -13.60
CA PRO A 177 13.45 9.21 -14.69
C PRO A 177 14.56 8.78 -15.64
N PRO A 178 14.58 7.52 -16.13
CA PRO A 178 15.57 7.13 -17.12
C PRO A 178 15.49 8.14 -18.27
N GLU A 179 16.62 8.79 -18.57
CA GLU A 179 16.71 9.68 -19.72
C GLU A 179 16.11 8.94 -20.91
N LEU A 180 15.13 9.56 -21.57
CA LEU A 180 14.57 9.06 -22.82
C LEU A 180 15.75 8.79 -23.76
N GLY A 181 16.09 7.51 -23.90
CA GLY A 181 17.24 7.06 -24.65
C GLY A 181 17.23 7.75 -26.00
N LYS A 182 18.30 8.50 -26.29
CA LYS A 182 18.50 9.12 -27.60
C LYS A 182 18.26 8.04 -28.65
N ARG A 183 17.20 8.22 -29.45
CA ARG A 183 16.89 7.35 -30.59
C ARG A 183 18.18 7.18 -31.41
N PRO A 184 18.56 5.96 -31.80
CA PRO A 184 19.67 5.77 -32.70
C PRO A 184 19.39 6.55 -33.98
N GLN A 185 20.25 7.52 -34.31
CA GLN A 185 20.20 8.17 -35.61
C GLN A 185 20.38 7.08 -36.67
N ARG A 186 19.33 6.85 -37.48
CA ARG A 186 19.43 6.05 -38.70
C ARG A 186 20.57 6.61 -39.54
N ARG A 187 21.68 5.86 -39.64
CA ARG A 187 22.68 6.09 -40.68
C ARG A 187 21.97 5.99 -42.03
N LYS A 188 21.86 7.10 -42.75
CA LYS A 188 21.47 7.09 -44.16
C LYS A 188 22.50 6.23 -44.90
N GLY A 189 22.05 5.14 -45.49
CA GLY A 189 22.86 4.35 -46.41
C GLY A 189 23.32 5.24 -47.56
N GLY A 190 24.64 5.28 -47.77
CA GLY A 190 25.21 5.81 -49.00
C GLY A 190 24.87 4.89 -50.18
N PRO A 191 24.91 5.41 -51.42
CA PRO A 191 24.49 4.68 -52.59
C PRO A 191 25.50 3.57 -52.93
N VAL A 192 24.99 2.38 -53.22
CA VAL A 192 25.75 1.29 -53.83
C VAL A 192 25.41 1.26 -55.32
N ARG A 193 26.41 1.67 -56.10
CA ARG A 193 26.57 1.62 -57.57
C ARG A 193 25.63 2.48 -58.41
#